data_AF-A0A956PNW4-F1
#
_entry.id   AF-A0A956PNW4-F1
#
_cell.length_a   1.000
_cell.length_b   1.000
_cell.length_c   1.000
_cell.angle_alpha   90.00
_cell.angle_beta   90.00
_cell.angle_gamma   90.00
#
_symmetry.space_group_name_H-M   'P 1'
#
loop_
_entity.id
_entity.type
_entity.pdbx_description
1 polymer ?
#
loop_
_entity_poly.entity_id
_entity_poly.type
_entity_poly.pdbx_seq_one_letter_code
_entity_poly.pdbx_strand_id
1 'polypeptide(L)'
;AGRYRDVLSMYDAGADEILDFVDSGLPSSVRPVDEYQGCLEQLLSRIQQVGPDVLVAEVGASPMEPYNGESAVARLKETMRMSILCASDPYAVKGVVEAFRFTPDLVGGPCTNTEASMALVGKLTGLQALNILDPDAPRRLGEMLRERLAPTISEKRMT
;
A
#
# COMPACT_ATOMS: atom_id res chain seq x y z
N ALA A 1 14.87 1.13 5.68
CA ALA A 1 15.73 0.97 4.50
C ALA A 1 15.35 -0.30 3.77
N GLY A 2 14.70 -0.16 2.61
CA GLY A 2 14.46 -1.27 1.68
C GLY A 2 15.77 -1.93 1.24
N ARG A 3 15.76 -3.25 1.03
CA ARG A 3 16.97 -3.93 0.54
C ARG A 3 17.14 -3.60 -0.93
N TYR A 4 18.39 -3.47 -1.39
CA TYR A 4 18.67 -3.12 -2.79
C TYR A 4 18.03 -4.08 -3.80
N ARG A 5 17.94 -5.39 -3.47
CA ARG A 5 17.23 -6.37 -4.29
C ARG A 5 15.74 -6.06 -4.44
N ASP A 6 15.11 -5.57 -3.39
CA ASP A 6 13.68 -5.27 -3.39
C ASP A 6 13.43 -4.04 -4.28
N VAL A 7 14.30 -3.02 -4.20
CA VAL A 7 14.30 -1.86 -5.12
C VAL A 7 14.42 -2.29 -6.58
N LEU A 8 15.36 -3.18 -6.91
CA LEU A 8 15.51 -3.70 -8.28
C LEU A 8 14.26 -4.46 -8.73
N SER A 9 13.64 -5.26 -7.85
CA SER A 9 12.43 -6.00 -8.21
C SER A 9 11.23 -5.09 -8.51
N MET A 10 11.17 -3.91 -7.88
CA MET A 10 10.14 -2.90 -8.18
C MET A 10 10.37 -2.25 -9.55
N TYR A 11 11.62 -1.98 -9.94
CA TYR A 11 11.96 -1.55 -11.30
C TYR A 11 11.59 -2.62 -12.33
N ASP A 12 11.92 -3.89 -12.07
CA ASP A 12 11.56 -5.01 -12.94
C ASP A 12 10.04 -5.18 -13.09
N ALA A 13 9.28 -4.81 -12.05
CA ALA A 13 7.81 -4.78 -12.08
C ALA A 13 7.23 -3.57 -12.83
N GLY A 14 8.07 -2.62 -13.27
CA GLY A 14 7.68 -1.48 -14.09
C GLY A 14 7.51 -0.16 -13.34
N ALA A 15 8.05 -0.02 -12.12
CA ALA A 15 8.09 1.28 -11.45
C ALA A 15 9.13 2.21 -12.10
N ASP A 16 8.76 3.47 -12.37
CA ASP A 16 9.68 4.46 -12.94
C ASP A 16 10.68 5.01 -11.92
N GLU A 17 10.25 5.15 -10.66
CA GLU A 17 11.05 5.69 -9.55
C GLU A 17 10.68 4.95 -8.25
N ILE A 18 11.69 4.73 -7.39
CA ILE A 18 11.51 4.15 -6.05
C ILE A 18 12.16 5.06 -5.02
N LEU A 19 11.38 5.45 -4.02
CA LEU A 19 11.81 6.30 -2.91
C LEU A 19 11.46 5.65 -1.57
N ASP A 20 12.36 5.76 -0.60
CA ASP A 20 12.19 5.31 0.79
C ASP A 20 12.60 6.44 1.74
N PHE A 21 12.28 6.30 3.03
CA PHE A 21 12.61 7.25 4.09
C PHE A 21 14.11 7.57 4.19
N VAL A 22 14.99 6.66 3.73
CA VAL A 22 16.44 6.93 3.62
C VAL A 22 16.76 8.11 2.70
N ASP A 23 15.94 8.34 1.67
CA ASP A 23 16.10 9.47 0.76
C ASP A 23 15.78 10.80 1.45
N SER A 24 14.92 10.78 2.47
CA SER A 24 14.66 11.90 3.37
C SER A 24 15.60 11.95 4.60
N GLY A 25 16.66 11.13 4.62
CA GLY A 25 17.64 11.10 5.71
C GLY A 25 17.21 10.29 6.93
N LEU A 26 16.16 9.47 6.82
CA LEU A 26 15.58 8.72 7.93
C LEU A 26 15.85 7.21 7.77
N PRO A 27 16.90 6.65 8.42
CA PRO A 27 17.28 5.24 8.24
C PRO A 27 16.29 4.24 8.88
N SER A 28 15.50 4.70 9.85
CA SER A 28 14.46 3.92 10.55
C SER A 28 13.28 4.82 10.87
N SER A 29 12.06 4.32 10.70
CA SER A 29 10.82 5.00 11.06
C SER A 29 10.46 4.90 12.54
N VAL A 30 11.22 4.13 13.35
CA VAL A 30 11.10 4.11 14.82
C VAL A 30 11.76 5.36 15.39
N ARG A 31 11.02 6.47 15.37
CA ARG A 31 11.46 7.81 15.76
C ARG A 31 10.32 8.61 16.40
N PRO A 32 10.62 9.73 17.08
CA PRO A 32 9.60 10.68 17.48
C PRO A 32 8.69 11.06 16.30
N VAL A 33 7.39 11.18 16.56
CA VAL A 33 6.35 11.36 15.52
C VAL A 33 6.57 12.64 14.72
N ASP A 34 7.02 13.71 15.37
CA ASP A 34 7.36 14.99 14.76
C ASP A 34 8.56 14.90 13.80
N GLU A 35 9.62 14.18 14.18
CA GLU A 35 10.76 13.90 13.28
C GLU A 35 10.30 13.08 12.07
N TYR A 36 9.47 12.05 12.29
CA TYR A 36 8.93 11.21 11.22
C TYR A 36 8.05 12.03 10.26
N GLN A 37 7.15 12.86 10.79
CA GLN A 37 6.28 13.72 9.99
C GLN A 37 7.07 14.73 9.16
N GLY A 38 8.14 15.32 9.74
CA GLY A 38 9.05 16.19 9.00
C GLY A 38 9.72 15.48 7.81
N CYS A 39 10.19 14.25 8.01
CA CYS A 39 10.78 13.45 6.94
C CYS A 39 9.74 13.00 5.90
N LEU A 40 8.52 12.66 6.34
CA LEU A 40 7.41 12.31 5.45
C LEU A 40 7.08 13.46 4.49
N GLU A 41 6.97 14.70 4.99
CA GLU A 41 6.72 15.85 4.10
C GLU A 41 7.87 16.10 3.11
N GLN A 42 9.12 15.88 3.52
CA GLN A 42 10.26 15.96 2.60
C GLN A 42 10.21 14.88 1.52
N LEU A 43 9.85 13.65 1.89
CA LEU A 43 9.69 12.53 0.96
C LEU A 43 8.55 12.82 -0.03
N LEU A 44 7.40 13.30 0.45
CA LEU A 44 6.27 13.70 -0.39
C LEU A 44 6.63 14.85 -1.34
N SER A 45 7.44 15.82 -0.89
CA SER A 45 7.94 16.90 -1.76
C SER A 45 8.81 16.35 -2.90
N ARG A 46 9.68 15.37 -2.63
CA ARG A 46 10.47 14.69 -3.66
C ARG A 46 9.60 13.91 -4.64
N ILE A 47 8.62 13.16 -4.13
CA ILE A 47 7.63 12.46 -4.97
C ILE A 47 6.91 13.47 -5.89
N GLN A 48 6.54 14.64 -5.37
CA GLN A 48 5.89 15.68 -6.16
C GLN A 48 6.81 16.23 -7.28
N GLN A 49 8.12 16.33 -7.05
CA GLN A 49 9.08 16.76 -8.07
C GLN A 49 9.23 15.73 -9.20
N VAL A 50 9.11 14.43 -8.90
CA VAL A 50 9.03 13.36 -9.92
C VAL A 50 7.75 13.50 -10.74
N GLY A 51 6.66 13.94 -10.11
CA GLY A 51 5.38 14.20 -10.77
C GLY A 51 4.62 12.94 -11.24
N PRO A 52 4.61 11.82 -10.48
CA PRO A 52 4.03 10.56 -10.94
C PRO A 52 2.52 10.67 -11.19
N ASP A 53 2.02 9.82 -12.09
CA ASP A 53 0.59 9.66 -12.32
C ASP A 53 -0.06 8.74 -11.28
N VAL A 54 0.70 7.77 -10.77
CA VAL A 54 0.27 6.82 -9.74
C VAL A 54 1.38 6.65 -8.71
N LEU A 55 1.01 6.71 -7.43
CA LEU A 55 1.88 6.39 -6.30
C LEU A 55 1.43 5.06 -5.70
N VAL A 56 2.33 4.08 -5.65
CA VAL A 56 2.16 2.87 -4.84
C VAL A 56 2.93 3.07 -3.54
N ALA A 57 2.21 3.24 -2.43
CA ALA A 57 2.80 3.46 -1.11
C ALA A 57 2.70 2.18 -0.27
N GLU A 58 3.84 1.61 0.09
CA GLU A 58 3.93 0.52 1.06
C GLU A 58 4.10 1.10 2.46
N VAL A 59 3.19 0.74 3.37
CA VAL A 59 3.34 1.03 4.80
C VAL A 59 3.56 -0.31 5.49
N GLY A 60 4.83 -0.59 5.79
CA GLY A 60 5.22 -1.79 6.51
C GLY A 60 4.86 -1.74 8.00
N ALA A 61 4.97 -2.91 8.63
CA ALA A 61 4.68 -3.15 10.04
C ALA A 61 3.19 -3.01 10.43
N SER A 62 2.82 -3.64 11.54
CA SER A 62 1.49 -3.51 12.10
C SER A 62 1.27 -2.06 12.54
N PRO A 63 0.06 -1.49 12.40
CA PRO A 63 -0.20 -0.16 12.91
C PRO A 63 -0.14 -0.06 14.46
N MET A 64 0.00 -1.20 15.17
CA MET A 64 0.32 -1.25 16.60
C MET A 64 1.81 -1.06 16.91
N GLU A 65 2.68 -1.17 15.92
CA GLU A 65 4.13 -1.10 16.10
C GLU A 65 4.63 0.34 15.95
N PRO A 66 5.77 0.70 16.59
CA PRO A 66 6.22 2.09 16.73
C PRO A 66 6.86 2.67 15.46
N TYR A 67 6.38 2.28 14.27
CA TYR A 67 6.92 2.68 12.97
C TYR A 67 6.20 3.89 12.36
N ASN A 68 5.28 4.52 13.11
CA ASN A 68 4.56 5.73 12.71
C ASN A 68 3.75 5.62 11.41
N GLY A 69 3.48 4.41 10.92
CA GLY A 69 2.78 4.17 9.65
C GLY A 69 1.38 4.80 9.59
N GLU A 70 0.72 4.96 10.74
CA GLU A 70 -0.56 5.68 10.85
C GLU A 70 -0.45 7.12 10.34
N SER A 71 0.67 7.81 10.58
CA SER A 71 0.86 9.19 10.09
C SER A 71 0.93 9.24 8.57
N ALA A 72 1.61 8.27 7.92
CA ALA A 72 1.64 8.18 6.46
C ALA A 72 0.26 7.87 5.87
N VAL A 73 -0.47 6.92 6.46
CA VAL A 73 -1.83 6.59 6.03
C VAL A 73 -2.76 7.79 6.18
N ALA A 74 -2.73 8.48 7.32
CA ALA A 74 -3.54 9.67 7.56
C ALA A 74 -3.24 10.78 6.54
N ARG A 75 -1.96 10.97 6.20
CA ARG A 75 -1.51 11.99 5.25
C ARG A 75 -1.90 11.70 3.80
N LEU A 76 -2.00 10.42 3.43
CA LEU A 76 -2.36 9.97 2.08
C LEU A 76 -3.86 9.66 1.91
N LYS A 77 -4.62 9.62 3.01
CA LYS A 77 -6.02 9.17 3.03
C LYS A 77 -6.91 9.88 2.00
N GLU A 78 -6.77 11.20 1.87
CA GLU A 78 -7.61 12.01 0.98
C GLU A 78 -7.33 11.78 -0.51
N THR A 79 -6.13 11.29 -0.86
CA THR A 79 -5.75 11.01 -2.26
C THR A 79 -5.76 9.51 -2.59
N MET A 80 -5.84 8.64 -1.57
CA MET A 80 -5.85 7.19 -1.71
C MET A 80 -7.11 6.71 -2.45
N ARG A 81 -6.91 6.04 -3.59
CA ARG A 81 -8.00 5.48 -4.42
C ARG A 81 -8.27 4.00 -4.18
N MET A 82 -7.27 3.28 -3.66
CA MET A 82 -7.34 1.87 -3.38
C MET A 82 -6.39 1.53 -2.24
N SER A 83 -6.84 0.66 -1.35
CA SER A 83 -6.06 0.11 -0.25
C SER A 83 -6.03 -1.41 -0.31
N ILE A 84 -4.85 -1.99 -0.14
CA ILE A 84 -4.65 -3.44 -0.18
C ILE A 84 -4.05 -3.87 1.16
N LEU A 85 -4.77 -4.71 1.90
CA LEU A 85 -4.27 -5.30 3.13
C LEU A 85 -3.59 -6.64 2.81
N CYS A 86 -2.26 -6.64 2.87
CA CYS A 86 -1.47 -7.86 2.75
C CYS A 86 -1.28 -8.52 4.11
N ALA A 87 -1.81 -9.74 4.29
CA ALA A 87 -1.77 -10.45 5.57
C ALA A 87 -1.29 -11.90 5.44
N SER A 88 -0.74 -12.43 6.53
CA SER A 88 -0.24 -13.81 6.63
C SER A 88 -1.34 -14.86 6.58
N ASP A 89 -2.47 -14.59 7.23
CA ASP A 89 -3.58 -15.53 7.38
C ASP A 89 -4.93 -14.78 7.51
N PRO A 90 -6.08 -15.46 7.28
CA PRO A 90 -7.40 -14.83 7.34
C PRO A 90 -7.78 -14.24 8.70
N TYR A 91 -7.23 -14.75 9.81
CA TYR A 91 -7.51 -14.20 11.14
C TYR A 91 -6.75 -12.91 11.40
N ALA A 92 -5.53 -12.77 10.86
CA ALA A 92 -4.81 -11.50 10.86
C ALA A 92 -5.59 -10.40 10.12
N VAL A 93 -6.22 -10.74 8.98
CA VAL A 93 -7.12 -9.82 8.26
C VAL A 93 -8.25 -9.37 9.17
N LYS A 94 -8.97 -10.31 9.79
CA LYS A 94 -10.05 -10.00 10.73
C LYS A 94 -9.57 -9.11 11.89
N GLY A 95 -8.44 -9.44 12.48
CA GLY A 95 -7.85 -8.70 13.59
C GLY A 95 -7.55 -7.24 13.23
N VAL A 96 -6.96 -6.99 12.05
CA VAL A 96 -6.70 -5.62 11.59
C VAL A 96 -8.00 -4.85 11.35
N VAL A 97 -8.98 -5.47 10.68
CA VAL A 97 -10.27 -4.83 10.39
C VAL A 97 -10.99 -4.43 11.68
N GLU A 98 -11.05 -5.31 12.67
CA GLU A 98 -11.72 -5.05 13.95
C GLU A 98 -10.95 -4.06 14.83
N ALA A 99 -9.63 -4.21 14.94
CA ALA A 99 -8.81 -3.38 15.82
C ALA A 99 -8.69 -1.93 15.32
N PHE A 100 -8.51 -1.74 14.02
CA PHE A 100 -8.27 -0.42 13.43
C PHE A 100 -9.51 0.23 12.83
N ARG A 101 -10.65 -0.47 12.85
CA ARG A 101 -11.88 -0.03 12.18
C ARG A 101 -11.62 0.39 10.73
N PHE A 102 -10.72 -0.34 10.09
CA PHE A 102 -10.23 -0.08 8.75
C PHE A 102 -10.75 -1.17 7.82
N THR A 103 -11.37 -0.76 6.72
CA THR A 103 -11.93 -1.67 5.72
C THR A 103 -11.12 -1.51 4.44
N PRO A 104 -10.14 -2.39 4.17
CA PRO A 104 -9.37 -2.32 2.93
C PRO A 104 -10.27 -2.66 1.75
N ASP A 105 -9.89 -2.16 0.57
CA ASP A 105 -10.62 -2.45 -0.67
C ASP A 105 -10.36 -3.87 -1.19
N LEU A 106 -9.17 -4.39 -0.90
CA LEU A 106 -8.74 -5.71 -1.33
C LEU A 106 -7.84 -6.35 -0.27
N VAL A 107 -7.92 -7.66 -0.14
CA VAL A 107 -7.00 -8.46 0.67
C VAL A 107 -6.03 -9.20 -0.24
N GLY A 108 -4.74 -9.16 0.11
CA GLY A 108 -3.65 -9.84 -0.58
C GLY A 108 -2.69 -10.56 0.36
N GLY A 109 -1.56 -10.98 -0.17
CA GLY A 109 -0.50 -11.66 0.60
C GLY A 109 -0.78 -13.15 0.82
N PRO A 110 0.04 -13.82 1.68
CA PRO A 110 -0.01 -15.27 1.86
C PRO A 110 -1.39 -15.83 2.22
N CYS A 111 -2.25 -15.06 2.90
CA CYS A 111 -3.62 -15.45 3.23
C CYS A 111 -4.52 -15.67 2.01
N THR A 112 -4.06 -15.33 0.81
CA THR A 112 -4.82 -15.46 -0.44
C THR A 112 -4.32 -16.59 -1.35
N ASN A 113 -3.25 -17.29 -0.98
CA ASN A 113 -2.60 -18.28 -1.85
C ASN A 113 -3.44 -19.54 -2.12
N THR A 114 -4.57 -19.74 -1.42
CA THR A 114 -5.48 -20.87 -1.65
C THR A 114 -6.93 -20.42 -1.66
N GLU A 115 -7.76 -21.10 -2.45
CA GLU A 115 -9.20 -20.83 -2.51
C GLU A 115 -9.88 -20.95 -1.14
N ALA A 116 -9.50 -21.97 -0.35
CA ALA A 116 -10.04 -22.16 0.99
C ALA A 116 -9.72 -20.98 1.92
N SER A 117 -8.49 -20.44 1.85
CA SER A 117 -8.07 -19.30 2.67
C SER A 117 -8.77 -18.02 2.21
N MET A 118 -8.91 -17.79 0.91
CA MET A 118 -9.70 -16.66 0.37
C MET A 118 -11.17 -16.74 0.77
N ALA A 119 -11.78 -17.92 0.70
CA ALA A 119 -13.16 -18.12 1.16
C ALA A 119 -13.31 -17.83 2.66
N LEU A 120 -12.30 -18.18 3.46
CA LEU A 120 -12.29 -17.87 4.88
C LEU A 120 -12.16 -16.36 5.14
N VAL A 121 -11.34 -15.63 4.38
CA VAL A 121 -11.29 -14.15 4.43
C VAL A 121 -12.70 -13.59 4.20
N GLY A 122 -13.35 -13.97 3.10
CA GLY A 122 -14.71 -13.50 2.79
C GLY A 122 -15.73 -13.85 3.88
N LYS A 123 -15.65 -15.05 4.47
CA LYS A 123 -16.54 -15.46 5.57
C LYS A 123 -16.32 -14.65 6.85
N LEU A 124 -15.08 -14.30 7.17
CA LEU A 124 -14.75 -13.60 8.42
C LEU A 124 -14.99 -12.10 8.34
N THR A 125 -14.79 -11.48 7.17
CA THR A 125 -14.74 -10.02 7.04
C THR A 125 -15.67 -9.46 5.96
N GLY A 126 -16.20 -10.30 5.07
CA GLY A 126 -16.95 -9.87 3.88
C GLY A 126 -16.07 -9.26 2.79
N LEU A 127 -14.74 -9.26 2.95
CA LEU A 127 -13.82 -8.61 2.02
C LEU A 127 -13.47 -9.50 0.83
N GLN A 128 -13.18 -8.84 -0.30
CA GLN A 128 -12.64 -9.50 -1.47
C GLN A 128 -11.15 -9.80 -1.26
N ALA A 129 -10.73 -11.02 -1.64
CA ALA A 129 -9.34 -11.45 -1.65
C ALA A 129 -8.86 -11.74 -3.08
N LEU A 130 -7.59 -11.47 -3.35
CA LEU A 130 -6.95 -11.75 -4.64
C LEU A 130 -5.64 -12.51 -4.44
N ASN A 131 -5.55 -13.72 -5.00
CA ASN A 131 -4.32 -14.48 -5.07
C ASN A 131 -3.41 -13.90 -6.16
N ILE A 132 -2.33 -13.20 -5.80
CA ILE A 132 -1.40 -12.62 -6.79
C ILE A 132 -0.61 -13.69 -7.59
N LEU A 133 -0.59 -14.95 -7.10
CA LEU A 133 0.05 -16.07 -7.80
C LEU A 133 -0.83 -16.64 -8.92
N ASP A 134 -2.11 -16.25 -8.98
CA ASP A 134 -3.00 -16.59 -10.11
C ASP A 134 -2.50 -15.83 -11.37
N PRO A 135 -2.25 -16.52 -12.50
CA PRO A 135 -1.83 -15.88 -13.74
C PRO A 135 -2.77 -14.77 -14.23
N ASP A 136 -4.05 -14.82 -13.86
CA ASP A 136 -5.05 -13.81 -14.23
C ASP A 136 -5.14 -12.63 -13.25
N ALA A 137 -4.47 -12.71 -12.09
CA ALA A 137 -4.52 -11.67 -11.07
C ALA A 137 -4.04 -10.29 -11.55
N PRO A 138 -2.95 -10.15 -12.33
CA PRO A 138 -2.54 -8.85 -12.86
C PRO A 138 -3.62 -8.18 -13.72
N ARG A 139 -4.34 -8.96 -14.55
CA ARG A 139 -5.44 -8.43 -15.37
C ARG A 139 -6.57 -7.92 -14.48
N ARG A 140 -7.01 -8.75 -13.52
CA ARG A 140 -8.11 -8.41 -12.60
C ARG A 140 -7.79 -7.20 -11.72
N LEU A 141 -6.57 -7.15 -11.17
CA LEU A 141 -6.12 -5.99 -10.39
C LEU A 141 -6.04 -4.74 -11.27
N GLY A 142 -5.54 -4.87 -12.50
CA GLY A 142 -5.46 -3.76 -13.45
C GLY A 142 -6.84 -3.21 -13.86
N GLU A 143 -7.88 -4.04 -13.90
CA GLU A 143 -9.27 -3.60 -14.11
C GLU A 143 -9.77 -2.78 -12.91
N MET A 144 -9.62 -3.30 -11.69
CA MET A 144 -10.00 -2.60 -10.45
C MET A 144 -9.29 -1.25 -10.30
N LEU A 145 -7.99 -1.20 -10.61
CA LEU A 145 -7.19 0.02 -10.55
C LEU A 145 -7.65 1.04 -11.58
N ARG A 146 -7.92 0.61 -12.82
CA ARG A 146 -8.40 1.51 -13.88
C ARG A 146 -9.72 2.16 -13.51
N GLU A 147 -10.67 1.40 -12.97
CA GLU A 147 -11.95 1.94 -12.51
C GLU A 147 -11.79 3.02 -11.44
N ARG A 148 -10.83 2.83 -10.52
CA ARG A 148 -10.60 3.75 -9.38
C ARG A 148 -9.73 4.97 -9.73
N LEU A 149 -8.82 4.83 -10.69
CA LEU A 149 -7.87 5.87 -11.10
C LEU A 149 -8.34 6.70 -12.29
N ALA A 150 -9.21 6.18 -13.16
CA ALA A 150 -9.69 6.86 -14.36
C ALA A 150 -10.25 8.28 -14.11
N PRO A 151 -11.02 8.55 -13.03
CA PRO A 151 -11.52 9.91 -12.76
C PRO A 151 -10.40 10.94 -12.58
N THR A 152 -9.27 10.54 -11.98
CA THR A 152 -8.19 11.46 -11.57
C THR A 152 -7.22 11.77 -12.70
N ILE A 153 -6.86 10.75 -13.48
CA ILE A 153 -5.88 10.90 -14.56
C ILE A 153 -6.46 11.78 -15.68
N SER A 154 -7.78 11.73 -15.89
CA SER A 154 -8.46 12.61 -16.85
C SER A 154 -8.39 14.08 -16.42
N GLU A 155 -8.54 14.39 -15.13
CA GLU A 155 -8.44 15.77 -14.61
C GLU A 155 -7.02 16.33 -14.75
N LYS A 156 -6.00 15.54 -14.41
CA LYS A 156 -4.58 15.95 -14.48
C LYS A 156 -4.11 16.22 -15.93
N ARG A 157 -4.75 15.61 -16.94
CA ARG A 157 -4.44 15.83 -18.37
C ARG A 157 -5.13 17.07 -18.98
N MET A 158 -6.07 17.70 -18.27
CA MET A 158 -6.78 18.89 -18.72
C MET A 158 -6.18 20.21 -18.19
N THR A 159 -5.24 20.12 -17.24
CA THR A 159 -4.49 21.25 -16.65
C THR A 159 -3.05 21.27 -17.16
#